data_AF-A0A939RZV1-F1
#
_entry.id   AF-A0A939RZV1-F1
#
_cell.length_a   1.000
_cell.length_b   1.000
_cell.length_c   1.000
_cell.angle_alpha   90.00
_cell.angle_beta   90.00
_cell.angle_gamma   90.00
#
_symmetry.space_group_name_H-M   'P 1'
#
loop_
_entity.id
_entity.type
_entity.pdbx_description
1 polymer ?
#
loop_
_entity_poly.entity_id
_entity_poly.type
_entity_poly.pdbx_seq_one_letter_code
_entity_poly.pdbx_strand_id
1 'polypeptide(L)'
;MQTERTWSESFQWHVRQAPFQLLHMRELAENTVGAQDMEAVRVTGGSEKTRLPYRVDPADDADELYAILIIFGREVAEKIGGASPRALRERMWRGRDEPQGLPVCTPSEAFTLAGEVVRWLEACTHQIAHDPTLHDAPDHLIDLIRDMRRRYPRAEPQFRAYRPRPCPTCGERTIYPTYEISAQEPTMRCDSCRDSWPWKDYPEL
;
A
#
# COMPACT_ATOMS: atom_id res chain seq x y z
N MET A 1 20.40 22.29 -9.51
CA MET A 1 20.43 21.30 -10.61
C MET A 1 19.51 20.15 -10.20
N GLN A 2 18.29 20.11 -10.72
CA GLN A 2 17.43 18.92 -10.59
C GLN A 2 17.85 17.98 -11.72
N THR A 3 18.37 16.81 -11.38
CA THR A 3 18.63 15.75 -12.34
C THR A 3 17.28 15.32 -12.93
N GLU A 4 17.12 15.44 -14.25
CA GLU A 4 15.92 14.94 -14.94
C GLU A 4 15.81 13.44 -14.64
N ARG A 5 14.72 13.04 -13.96
CA ARG A 5 14.44 11.62 -13.75
C ARG A 5 14.08 11.00 -15.09
N THR A 6 14.68 9.87 -15.39
CA THR A 6 14.28 9.05 -16.54
C THR A 6 12.83 8.60 -16.38
N TRP A 7 12.13 8.31 -17.49
CA TRP A 7 10.75 7.80 -17.45
C TRP A 7 10.63 6.58 -16.53
N SER A 8 11.59 5.64 -16.60
CA SER A 8 11.64 4.43 -15.78
C SER A 8 11.73 4.75 -14.28
N GLU A 9 12.55 5.72 -13.88
CA GLU A 9 12.64 6.17 -12.49
C GLU A 9 11.34 6.83 -12.02
N SER A 10 10.69 7.60 -12.89
CA SER A 10 9.39 8.21 -12.61
C SER A 10 8.32 7.12 -12.41
N PHE A 11 8.22 6.18 -13.35
CA PHE A 11 7.27 5.07 -13.30
C PHE A 11 7.47 4.24 -12.03
N GLN A 12 8.69 3.76 -11.77
CA GLN A 12 9.03 2.99 -10.56
C GLN A 12 8.68 3.74 -9.29
N TRP A 13 9.02 5.03 -9.22
CA TRP A 13 8.72 5.83 -8.04
C TRP A 13 7.22 5.88 -7.75
N HIS A 14 6.38 6.05 -8.79
CA HIS A 14 4.92 6.09 -8.64
C HIS A 14 4.33 4.73 -8.30
N VAL A 15 4.68 3.65 -9.03
CA VAL A 15 4.10 2.32 -8.76
C VAL A 15 4.48 1.81 -7.37
N ARG A 16 5.67 2.14 -6.85
CA ARG A 16 6.06 1.89 -5.45
C ARG A 16 5.12 2.52 -4.43
N GLN A 17 4.40 3.59 -4.78
CA GLN A 17 3.46 4.24 -3.87
C GLN A 17 2.13 3.51 -3.74
N ALA A 18 1.74 2.70 -4.74
CA ALA A 18 0.42 2.09 -4.80
C ALA A 18 0.10 1.19 -3.59
N PRO A 19 1.00 0.29 -3.11
CA PRO A 19 0.70 -0.58 -1.98
C PRO A 19 0.45 0.20 -0.69
N PHE A 20 1.29 1.20 -0.42
CA PHE A 20 1.10 2.11 0.72
C PHE A 20 -0.17 2.94 0.60
N GLN A 21 -0.62 3.23 -0.62
CA GLN A 21 -1.81 4.04 -0.85
C GLN A 21 -3.06 3.22 -0.59
N LEU A 22 -3.08 1.98 -1.06
CA LEU A 22 -4.15 1.02 -0.81
C LEU A 22 -4.29 0.69 0.67
N LEU A 23 -3.16 0.47 1.37
CA LEU A 23 -3.14 0.31 2.82
C LEU A 23 -3.85 1.48 3.50
N HIS A 24 -3.39 2.70 3.21
CA HIS A 24 -3.92 3.91 3.84
C HIS A 24 -5.40 4.13 3.57
N MET A 25 -5.85 3.98 2.32
CA MET A 25 -7.26 4.14 1.97
C MET A 25 -8.14 3.09 2.64
N ARG A 26 -7.66 1.86 2.79
CA ARG A 26 -8.37 0.80 3.53
C ARG A 26 -8.41 1.08 5.04
N GLU A 27 -7.33 1.57 5.64
CA GLU A 27 -7.33 2.03 7.04
C GLU A 27 -8.33 3.17 7.27
N LEU A 28 -8.40 4.13 6.34
CA LEU A 28 -9.39 5.21 6.41
C LEU A 28 -10.82 4.68 6.34
N ALA A 29 -11.09 3.71 5.45
CA ALA A 29 -12.40 3.08 5.34
C ALA A 29 -12.80 2.36 6.64
N GLU A 30 -11.92 1.54 7.22
CA GLU A 30 -12.18 0.83 8.47
C GLU A 30 -12.42 1.79 9.64
N ASN A 31 -11.60 2.84 9.78
CA ASN A 31 -11.77 3.84 10.82
C ASN A 31 -13.06 4.65 10.66
N THR A 32 -13.49 4.91 9.42
CA THR A 32 -14.75 5.61 9.14
C THR A 32 -15.96 4.76 9.49
N VAL A 33 -15.91 3.45 9.27
CA VAL A 33 -16.94 2.49 9.68
C VAL A 33 -16.98 2.38 11.22
N GLY A 34 -15.83 2.19 11.87
CA GLY A 34 -15.75 2.09 13.32
C GLY A 34 -16.22 3.35 14.06
N ALA A 35 -15.98 4.55 13.50
CA ALA A 35 -16.49 5.80 14.05
C ALA A 35 -18.01 5.92 13.92
N GLN A 36 -18.61 5.41 12.84
CA GLN A 36 -20.07 5.40 12.67
C GLN A 36 -20.76 4.43 13.63
N ASP A 37 -20.17 3.27 13.90
CA ASP A 37 -20.70 2.30 14.87
C ASP A 37 -20.66 2.84 16.32
N MET A 38 -19.64 3.63 16.65
CA MET A 38 -19.54 4.28 17.98
C MET A 38 -20.53 5.44 18.15
N GLU A 39 -20.91 6.13 17.07
CA GLU A 39 -21.88 7.23 17.09
C GLU A 39 -23.35 6.74 16.97
N ALA A 40 -23.57 5.51 16.48
CA ALA A 40 -24.88 4.89 16.32
C ALA A 40 -25.63 4.58 17.63
N VAL A 41 -25.05 4.87 18.80
CA VAL A 41 -25.71 4.71 20.13
C VAL A 41 -26.41 5.99 20.63
N ARG A 42 -26.44 7.10 19.86
CA ARG A 42 -27.31 8.25 20.21
C ARG A 42 -28.23 8.65 19.06
N VAL A 43 -29.34 7.93 18.93
CA VAL A 43 -30.54 8.44 18.27
C VAL A 43 -31.28 9.35 19.26
N THR A 44 -30.98 10.64 19.23
CA THR A 44 -31.91 11.69 19.66
C THR A 44 -32.20 12.58 18.46
N GLY A 45 -33.48 12.67 18.12
CA GLY A 45 -33.99 13.31 16.91
C GLY A 45 -33.54 14.77 16.74
N GLY A 46 -33.27 15.12 15.49
CA GLY A 46 -33.01 16.48 15.04
C GLY A 46 -32.99 16.48 13.52
N SER A 47 -34.08 16.97 12.92
CA SER A 47 -34.23 17.14 11.48
C SER A 47 -33.28 18.22 10.97
N GLU A 48 -32.17 17.82 10.37
CA GLU A 48 -31.46 18.53 9.29
C GLU A 48 -30.12 17.82 9.08
N LYS A 49 -30.01 17.02 8.02
CA LYS A 49 -28.71 16.70 7.45
C LYS A 49 -28.80 16.88 5.95
N THR A 50 -28.63 18.12 5.52
CA THR A 50 -28.08 18.45 4.21
C THR A 50 -26.77 17.67 4.06
N ARG A 51 -26.84 16.50 3.41
CA ARG A 51 -25.64 15.75 3.03
C ARG A 51 -25.09 16.44 1.78
N LEU A 52 -23.97 17.12 1.94
CA LEU A 52 -23.20 17.77 0.88
C LEU A 52 -22.79 16.78 -0.23
N PRO A 53 -22.58 17.25 -1.46
CA PRO A 53 -22.36 16.44 -2.65
C PRO A 53 -20.96 15.83 -2.64
N TYR A 54 -20.86 14.54 -3.01
CA TYR A 54 -19.64 13.72 -3.05
C TYR A 54 -19.11 13.24 -1.69
N ARG A 55 -19.77 12.21 -1.14
CA ARG A 55 -19.12 11.29 -0.19
C ARG A 55 -18.37 10.24 -1.02
N VAL A 56 -17.12 10.50 -1.36
CA VAL A 56 -16.27 9.50 -2.03
C VAL A 56 -15.79 8.51 -0.97
N ASP A 57 -16.08 7.22 -1.15
CA ASP A 57 -15.72 6.17 -0.20
C ASP A 57 -14.24 5.76 -0.42
N PRO A 58 -13.36 5.89 0.58
CA PRO A 58 -11.98 5.41 0.47
C PRO A 58 -11.87 3.93 0.08
N ALA A 59 -12.88 3.10 0.40
CA ALA A 59 -12.90 1.70 -0.02
C ALA A 59 -13.10 1.56 -1.54
N ASP A 60 -14.03 2.32 -2.12
CA ASP A 60 -14.31 2.30 -3.56
C ASP A 60 -13.10 2.78 -4.37
N ASP A 61 -12.44 3.84 -3.90
CA ASP A 61 -11.23 4.38 -4.53
C ASP A 61 -10.03 3.42 -4.40
N ALA A 62 -9.94 2.68 -3.29
CA ALA A 62 -8.96 1.60 -3.15
C ALA A 62 -9.23 0.45 -4.13
N ASP A 63 -10.50 0.13 -4.34
CA ASP A 63 -10.90 -0.90 -5.31
C ASP A 63 -10.61 -0.46 -6.75
N GLU A 64 -10.86 0.80 -7.09
CA GLU A 64 -10.50 1.38 -8.38
C GLU A 64 -8.99 1.32 -8.63
N LEU A 65 -8.18 1.81 -7.69
CA LEU A 65 -6.72 1.80 -7.83
C LEU A 65 -6.18 0.38 -8.00
N TYR A 66 -6.67 -0.58 -7.21
CA TYR A 66 -6.24 -1.97 -7.33
C TYR A 66 -6.72 -2.61 -8.63
N ALA A 67 -7.96 -2.33 -9.07
CA ALA A 67 -8.49 -2.82 -10.33
C ALA A 67 -7.64 -2.37 -11.52
N ILE A 68 -7.31 -1.08 -11.60
CA ILE A 68 -6.47 -0.54 -12.68
C ILE A 68 -5.04 -1.11 -12.61
N LEU A 69 -4.49 -1.30 -11.41
CA LEU A 69 -3.20 -1.97 -11.24
C LEU A 69 -3.22 -3.40 -11.80
N ILE A 70 -4.28 -4.17 -11.56
CA ILE A 70 -4.45 -5.51 -12.11
C ILE A 70 -4.63 -5.47 -13.63
N ILE A 71 -5.50 -4.60 -14.15
CA ILE A 71 -5.76 -4.47 -15.60
C ILE A 71 -4.45 -4.16 -16.33
N PHE A 72 -3.72 -3.15 -15.87
CA PHE A 72 -2.42 -2.82 -16.44
C PHE A 72 -1.43 -3.99 -16.33
N GLY A 73 -1.37 -4.66 -15.18
CA GLY A 73 -0.53 -5.84 -15.02
C GLY A 73 -0.87 -6.97 -15.99
N ARG A 74 -2.16 -7.17 -16.33
CA ARG A 74 -2.57 -8.15 -17.35
C ARG A 74 -2.10 -7.75 -18.74
N GLU A 75 -2.27 -6.49 -19.11
CA GLU A 75 -1.82 -5.99 -20.40
C GLU A 75 -0.30 -6.21 -20.55
N VAL A 76 0.47 -5.87 -19.53
CA VAL A 76 1.91 -6.14 -19.47
C VAL A 76 2.19 -7.65 -19.62
N ALA A 77 1.43 -8.51 -18.95
CA ALA A 77 1.63 -9.96 -19.01
C ALA A 77 1.30 -10.55 -20.39
N GLU A 78 0.28 -10.02 -21.05
CA GLU A 78 -0.13 -10.42 -22.41
C GLU A 78 0.88 -9.99 -23.47
N LYS A 79 1.48 -8.80 -23.33
CA LYS A 79 2.43 -8.25 -24.31
C LYS A 79 3.84 -8.76 -24.15
N ILE A 80 4.35 -8.74 -22.92
CA ILE A 80 5.76 -9.00 -22.62
C ILE A 80 6.01 -10.50 -22.41
N GLY A 81 4.98 -11.24 -21.98
CA GLY A 81 5.08 -12.64 -21.60
C GLY A 81 5.86 -12.85 -20.29
N GLY A 82 5.88 -14.10 -19.81
CA GLY A 82 6.59 -14.49 -18.57
C GLY A 82 5.66 -14.93 -17.45
N ALA A 83 6.25 -15.48 -16.38
CA ALA A 83 5.51 -15.95 -15.22
C ALA A 83 5.04 -14.77 -14.36
N SER A 84 3.79 -14.35 -14.56
CA SER A 84 3.16 -13.30 -13.75
C SER A 84 2.91 -13.77 -12.29
N PRO A 85 2.89 -12.84 -11.32
CA PRO A 85 2.73 -13.17 -9.91
C PRO A 85 1.35 -13.78 -9.64
N ARG A 86 1.24 -14.54 -8.55
CA ARG A 86 0.00 -15.27 -8.22
C ARG A 86 -1.20 -14.33 -8.07
N ALA A 87 -1.04 -13.19 -7.40
CA ALA A 87 -2.09 -12.18 -7.25
C ALA A 87 -2.65 -11.70 -8.61
N LEU A 88 -1.80 -11.61 -9.64
CA LEU A 88 -2.23 -11.30 -11.00
C LEU A 88 -2.92 -12.50 -11.65
N ARG A 89 -2.30 -13.69 -11.59
CA ARG A 89 -2.80 -14.92 -12.24
C ARG A 89 -4.15 -15.38 -11.72
N GLU A 90 -4.37 -15.34 -10.42
CA GLU A 90 -5.67 -15.68 -9.80
C GLU A 90 -6.79 -14.79 -10.31
N ARG A 91 -6.44 -13.58 -10.74
CA ARG A 91 -7.40 -12.63 -11.29
C ARG A 91 -7.51 -12.75 -12.80
N MET A 92 -6.43 -13.04 -13.54
CA MET A 92 -6.41 -13.20 -15.02
C MET A 92 -7.56 -14.05 -15.58
N TRP A 93 -8.07 -15.02 -14.83
CA TRP A 93 -9.15 -15.94 -15.23
C TRP A 93 -10.57 -15.48 -14.87
N ARG A 94 -10.72 -14.39 -14.13
CA ARG A 94 -11.99 -13.69 -13.94
C ARG A 94 -12.34 -12.96 -15.23
N GLY A 95 -13.55 -13.17 -15.75
CA GLY A 95 -14.02 -12.58 -17.01
C GLY A 95 -13.86 -11.06 -17.05
N ARG A 96 -13.87 -10.46 -18.25
CA ARG A 96 -13.77 -9.00 -18.45
C ARG A 96 -14.83 -8.23 -17.64
N ASP A 97 -15.97 -8.86 -17.37
CA ASP A 97 -17.12 -8.28 -16.67
C ASP A 97 -17.13 -8.57 -15.15
N GLU A 98 -16.09 -9.22 -14.60
CA GLU A 98 -16.00 -9.51 -13.17
C GLU A 98 -15.29 -8.39 -12.39
N PRO A 99 -15.67 -8.14 -11.12
CA PRO A 99 -15.05 -7.13 -10.28
C PRO A 99 -13.53 -7.36 -10.16
N GLN A 100 -12.76 -6.40 -10.67
CA GLN A 100 -11.29 -6.41 -10.59
C GLN A 100 -10.76 -5.73 -9.31
N GLY A 101 -11.64 -5.14 -8.49
CA GLY A 101 -11.31 -4.47 -7.22
C GLY A 101 -10.75 -5.41 -6.15
N LEU A 102 -10.32 -4.88 -5.00
CA LEU A 102 -9.70 -5.71 -3.96
C LEU A 102 -10.65 -6.83 -3.53
N PRO A 103 -10.11 -8.00 -3.13
CA PRO A 103 -10.94 -9.00 -2.48
C PRO A 103 -11.38 -8.46 -1.11
N VAL A 104 -12.36 -9.11 -0.49
CA VAL A 104 -12.59 -8.87 0.95
C VAL A 104 -11.31 -9.25 1.68
N CYS A 105 -10.60 -8.25 2.19
CA CYS A 105 -9.28 -8.40 2.80
C CYS A 105 -9.01 -7.25 3.78
N THR A 106 -8.08 -7.48 4.69
CA THR A 106 -7.56 -6.47 5.61
C THR A 106 -6.64 -5.48 4.89
N PRO A 107 -6.39 -4.28 5.46
CA PRO A 107 -5.47 -3.30 4.89
C PRO A 107 -4.06 -3.87 4.62
N SER A 108 -3.54 -4.70 5.54
CA SER A 108 -2.24 -5.37 5.41
C SER A 108 -2.20 -6.40 4.28
N GLU A 109 -3.31 -7.10 4.04
CA GLU A 109 -3.44 -8.01 2.91
C GLU A 109 -3.53 -7.24 1.59
N ALA A 110 -4.27 -6.12 1.54
CA ALA A 110 -4.31 -5.24 0.38
C ALA A 110 -2.91 -4.71 0.01
N PHE A 111 -2.11 -4.31 1.02
CA PHE A 111 -0.70 -3.95 0.83
C PHE A 111 0.10 -5.10 0.21
N THR A 112 -0.05 -6.31 0.74
CA THR A 112 0.70 -7.49 0.30
C THR A 112 0.36 -7.85 -1.15
N LEU A 113 -0.93 -7.88 -1.49
CA LEU A 113 -1.43 -8.18 -2.84
C LEU A 113 -0.90 -7.17 -3.87
N ALA A 114 -1.03 -5.88 -3.58
CA ALA A 114 -0.53 -4.84 -4.46
C ALA A 114 1.00 -4.86 -4.56
N GLY A 115 1.69 -5.13 -3.46
CA GLY A 115 3.15 -5.23 -3.41
C GLY A 115 3.70 -6.34 -4.30
N GLU A 116 3.01 -7.48 -4.41
CA GLU A 116 3.39 -8.54 -5.35
C GLU A 116 3.33 -8.07 -6.81
N VAL A 117 2.24 -7.40 -7.19
CA VAL A 117 2.05 -6.89 -8.56
C VAL A 117 3.06 -5.79 -8.88
N VAL A 118 3.26 -4.85 -7.96
CA VAL A 118 4.22 -3.75 -8.12
C VAL A 118 5.65 -4.27 -8.29
N ARG A 119 6.12 -5.19 -7.44
CA ARG A 119 7.47 -5.76 -7.59
C ARG A 119 7.70 -6.41 -8.95
N TRP A 120 6.67 -7.04 -9.50
CA TRP A 120 6.73 -7.63 -10.83
C TRP A 120 6.76 -6.55 -11.93
N LEU A 121 5.90 -5.52 -11.86
CA LEU A 121 5.92 -4.38 -12.78
C LEU A 121 7.26 -3.63 -12.75
N GLU A 122 7.91 -3.54 -11.59
CA GLU A 122 9.25 -2.99 -11.46
C GLU A 122 10.29 -3.81 -12.22
N ALA A 123 10.22 -5.15 -12.10
CA ALA A 123 11.09 -6.04 -12.85
C ALA A 123 10.87 -5.92 -14.37
N CYS A 124 9.63 -5.65 -14.78
CA CYS A 124 9.26 -5.43 -16.18
C CYS A 124 9.49 -3.99 -16.68
N THR A 125 9.92 -3.04 -15.84
CA THR A 125 9.96 -1.61 -16.19
C THR A 125 10.73 -1.33 -17.49
N HIS A 126 11.87 -2.00 -17.70
CA HIS A 126 12.65 -1.84 -18.92
C HIS A 126 11.85 -2.27 -20.16
N GLN A 127 11.12 -3.38 -20.08
CA GLN A 127 10.32 -3.88 -21.19
C GLN A 127 9.12 -2.96 -21.44
N ILE A 128 8.45 -2.50 -20.37
CA ILE A 128 7.35 -1.53 -20.45
C ILE A 128 7.80 -0.24 -21.13
N ALA A 129 8.99 0.28 -20.80
CA ALA A 129 9.54 1.50 -21.40
C ALA A 129 9.75 1.42 -22.92
N HIS A 130 9.95 0.20 -23.44
CA HIS A 130 10.28 -0.05 -24.85
C HIS A 130 9.14 -0.68 -25.65
N ASP A 131 7.98 -0.95 -25.02
CA ASP A 131 6.81 -1.52 -25.69
C ASP A 131 5.86 -0.41 -26.16
N PRO A 132 5.79 -0.10 -27.46
CA PRO A 132 4.92 0.96 -27.98
C PRO A 132 3.43 0.58 -27.96
N THR A 133 3.08 -0.69 -27.72
CA THR A 133 1.70 -1.18 -27.75
C THR A 133 0.95 -0.99 -26.44
N LEU A 134 1.67 -0.64 -25.36
CA LEU A 134 1.07 -0.24 -24.08
C LEU A 134 0.52 1.18 -24.09
N HIS A 135 0.78 1.95 -25.15
CA HIS A 135 0.24 3.30 -25.37
C HIS A 135 0.34 4.18 -24.11
N ASP A 136 -0.77 4.76 -23.66
CA ASP A 136 -0.89 5.64 -22.50
C ASP A 136 -1.21 4.89 -21.20
N ALA A 137 -1.33 3.56 -21.21
CA ALA A 137 -1.69 2.78 -20.02
C ALA A 137 -0.73 2.98 -18.83
N PRO A 138 0.60 3.04 -19.01
CA PRO A 138 1.51 3.33 -17.90
C PRO A 138 1.31 4.72 -17.31
N ASP A 139 1.08 5.72 -18.15
CA ASP A 139 0.88 7.11 -17.73
C ASP A 139 -0.49 7.27 -17.04
N HIS A 140 -1.51 6.56 -17.51
CA HIS A 140 -2.82 6.49 -16.87
C HIS A 140 -2.74 5.93 -15.44
N LEU A 141 -1.98 4.85 -15.24
CA LEU A 141 -1.74 4.29 -13.90
C LEU A 141 -1.00 5.29 -13.00
N ILE A 142 0.02 5.99 -13.53
CA ILE A 142 0.75 7.03 -12.80
C ILE A 142 -0.21 8.15 -12.36
N ASP A 143 -1.05 8.65 -13.27
CA ASP A 143 -1.97 9.74 -12.98
C ASP A 143 -3.04 9.34 -11.97
N LEU A 144 -3.55 8.10 -12.04
CA LEU A 144 -4.44 7.57 -11.02
C LEU A 144 -3.76 7.52 -9.64
N ILE A 145 -2.52 7.02 -9.55
CA ILE A 145 -1.77 6.99 -8.29
C ILE A 145 -1.57 8.42 -7.74
N ARG A 146 -1.26 9.39 -8.61
CA ARG A 146 -1.11 10.80 -8.21
C ARG A 146 -2.42 11.38 -7.70
N ASP A 147 -3.52 11.08 -8.37
CA ASP A 147 -4.84 11.53 -7.97
C ASP A 147 -5.25 10.94 -6.61
N MET A 148 -5.08 9.63 -6.41
CA MET A 148 -5.35 8.96 -5.13
C MET A 148 -4.51 9.53 -3.99
N ARG A 149 -3.23 9.85 -4.25
CA ARG A 149 -2.36 10.50 -3.26
C ARG A 149 -2.75 11.93 -2.94
N ARG A 150 -3.35 12.65 -3.90
CA ARG A 150 -3.88 14.00 -3.69
C ARG A 150 -5.19 13.97 -2.89
N ARG A 151 -6.07 13.01 -3.19
CA ARG A 151 -7.35 12.80 -2.47
C ARG A 151 -7.14 12.31 -1.05
N TYR A 152 -6.21 11.37 -0.87
CA TYR A 152 -5.88 10.75 0.41
C TYR A 152 -4.40 10.99 0.73
N PRO A 153 -4.06 12.23 1.13
CA PRO A 153 -2.69 12.58 1.44
C PRO A 153 -2.23 11.78 2.66
N ARG A 154 -1.29 10.87 2.43
CA ARG A 154 -0.55 10.24 3.52
C ARG A 154 0.34 11.31 4.12
N ALA A 155 0.26 11.53 5.43
CA ALA A 155 1.44 12.04 6.13
C ALA A 155 2.60 11.12 5.72
N GLU A 156 3.74 11.69 5.33
CA GLU A 156 4.92 10.88 5.04
C GLU A 156 5.02 9.82 6.13
N PRO A 157 5.02 8.51 5.79
CA PRO A 157 5.17 7.51 6.81
C PRO A 157 6.43 7.92 7.57
N GLN A 158 6.29 8.18 8.87
CA GLN A 158 7.44 8.35 9.74
C GLN A 158 8.08 6.97 9.86
N PHE A 159 8.67 6.48 8.76
CA PHE A 159 9.72 5.50 8.82
C PHE A 159 10.87 6.21 9.53
N ARG A 160 10.81 6.18 10.87
CA ARG A 160 12.01 6.25 11.69
C ARG A 160 12.89 5.11 11.20
N ALA A 161 13.79 5.44 10.29
CA ALA A 161 14.67 4.48 9.64
C ALA A 161 15.42 3.78 10.76
N TYR A 162 15.03 2.55 11.05
CA TYR A 162 15.61 1.76 12.12
C TYR A 162 17.13 1.72 11.91
N ARG A 163 17.88 2.44 12.76
CA ARG A 163 19.35 2.39 12.75
C ARG A 163 19.76 1.14 13.53
N PRO A 164 20.38 0.14 12.89
CA PRO A 164 20.77 -1.08 13.58
C PRO A 164 21.74 -0.74 14.73
N ARG A 165 21.34 -1.04 15.97
CA ARG A 165 22.19 -0.86 17.16
C ARG A 165 22.77 -2.22 17.59
N PRO A 166 24.03 -2.29 18.01
CA PRO A 166 24.59 -3.52 18.55
C PRO A 166 23.88 -3.92 19.85
N CYS A 167 23.68 -5.22 20.04
CA CYS A 167 23.11 -5.76 21.27
C CYS A 167 23.98 -5.41 22.49
N PRO A 168 23.42 -4.84 23.56
CA PRO A 168 24.19 -4.51 24.76
C PRO A 168 24.64 -5.75 25.55
N THR A 169 23.95 -6.89 25.41
CA THR A 169 24.35 -8.13 26.10
C THR A 169 25.47 -8.85 25.36
N CYS A 170 25.29 -9.13 24.07
CA CYS A 170 26.23 -9.99 23.34
C CYS A 170 27.15 -9.24 22.38
N GLY A 171 26.84 -8.00 21.99
CA GLY A 171 27.65 -7.21 21.05
C GLY A 171 27.74 -7.74 19.61
N GLU A 172 27.30 -8.98 19.36
CA GLU A 172 27.51 -9.71 18.11
C GLU A 172 26.47 -9.42 17.02
N ARG A 173 25.25 -9.07 17.39
CA ARG A 173 24.14 -8.84 16.45
C ARG A 173 23.37 -7.58 16.78
N THR A 174 22.69 -7.05 15.77
CA THR A 174 21.85 -5.87 15.94
C THR A 174 20.55 -6.25 16.63
N ILE A 175 20.05 -5.40 17.54
CA ILE A 175 18.69 -5.52 18.06
C ILE A 175 17.67 -5.22 16.94
N TYR A 176 16.40 -5.53 17.13
CA TYR A 176 15.33 -5.14 16.21
C TYR A 176 14.01 -5.00 16.97
N PRO A 177 13.07 -4.17 16.49
CA PRO A 177 11.75 -4.09 17.10
C PRO A 177 10.92 -5.34 16.81
N THR A 178 10.31 -5.89 17.86
CA THR A 178 9.25 -6.90 17.81
C THR A 178 7.93 -6.27 18.22
N TYR A 179 6.92 -6.44 17.37
CA TYR A 179 5.56 -5.96 17.61
C TYR A 179 4.70 -7.17 17.99
N GLU A 180 4.37 -7.30 19.27
CA GLU A 180 3.39 -8.28 19.74
C GLU A 180 1.99 -7.67 19.69
N ILE A 181 1.01 -8.44 19.22
CA ILE A 181 -0.37 -7.98 19.03
C ILE A 181 -1.01 -7.50 20.35
N SER A 182 -0.57 -8.05 21.49
CA SER A 182 -1.03 -7.69 22.83
C SER A 182 -0.26 -6.54 23.46
N ALA A 183 0.86 -6.10 22.86
CA ALA A 183 1.71 -5.08 23.44
C ALA A 183 1.33 -3.70 22.92
N GLN A 184 1.10 -2.77 23.85
CA GLN A 184 0.77 -1.39 23.53
C GLN A 184 1.98 -0.61 22.96
N GLU A 185 3.19 -1.12 23.18
CA GLU A 185 4.45 -0.57 22.69
C GLU A 185 5.35 -1.70 22.16
N PRO A 186 6.17 -1.46 21.13
CA PRO A 186 7.12 -2.45 20.64
C PRO A 186 8.18 -2.76 21.70
N THR A 187 8.73 -3.97 21.63
CA THR A 187 9.89 -4.39 22.41
C THR A 187 11.10 -4.53 21.49
N MET A 188 12.29 -4.25 21.98
CA MET A 188 13.52 -4.48 21.22
C MET A 188 14.04 -5.86 21.56
N ARG A 189 14.33 -6.70 20.56
CA ARG A 189 14.83 -8.07 20.78
C ARG A 189 16.14 -8.31 20.06
N CYS A 190 17.03 -9.09 20.67
CA CYS A 190 18.23 -9.61 20.00
C CYS A 190 17.97 -11.01 19.42
N ASP A 191 18.38 -11.25 18.17
CA ASP A 191 18.27 -12.58 17.56
C ASP A 191 19.20 -13.63 18.18
N SER A 192 20.32 -13.20 18.76
CA SER A 192 21.34 -14.11 19.30
C SER A 192 21.01 -14.51 20.73
N CYS A 193 21.03 -13.55 21.66
CA CYS A 193 20.79 -13.83 23.08
C CYS A 193 19.32 -13.88 23.47
N ARG A 194 18.39 -13.48 22.58
CA ARG A 194 16.93 -13.41 22.81
C ARG A 194 16.48 -12.46 23.92
N ASP A 195 17.41 -11.75 24.54
CA ASP A 195 17.08 -10.68 25.49
C ASP A 195 16.21 -9.63 24.81
N SER A 196 15.35 -9.03 25.64
CA SER A 196 14.38 -8.04 25.23
C SER A 196 14.43 -6.81 26.12
N TRP A 197 14.31 -5.63 25.52
CA TRP A 197 14.32 -4.35 26.22
C TRP A 197 13.10 -3.51 25.84
N PRO A 198 12.62 -2.64 26.75
CA PRO A 198 11.63 -1.63 26.41
C PRO A 198 12.11 -0.71 25.28
N TRP A 199 11.23 -0.37 24.34
CA TRP A 199 11.54 0.58 23.28
C TRP A 199 11.97 1.96 23.81
N LYS A 200 11.41 2.37 24.95
CA LYS A 200 11.68 3.68 25.58
C LYS A 200 13.13 3.90 25.99
N ASP A 201 13.88 2.82 26.23
CA ASP A 201 15.30 2.90 26.61
C ASP A 201 16.19 3.21 25.40
N TYR A 202 15.62 3.21 24.18
CA TYR A 202 16.28 3.52 22.92
C TYR A 202 15.48 4.58 22.12
N PRO A 203 15.24 5.79 22.68
CA PRO A 203 14.28 6.75 22.13
C PRO A 203 14.75 7.46 20.84
N GLU A 204 16.04 7.38 20.50
CA GLU A 204 16.67 8.00 19.31
C GLU A 204 16.58 7.16 18.03
N LEU A 205 15.52 6.37 17.89
CA LEU A 205 15.18 5.64 16.66
C LEU A 205 14.24 6.49 15.79
#